data_AF-A0A453IFZ0-F1
#
_entry.id   AF-A0A453IFZ0-F1
#
_cell.length_a   1.000
_cell.length_b   1.000
_cell.length_c   1.000
_cell.angle_alpha   90.00
_cell.angle_beta   90.00
_cell.angle_gamma   90.00
#
_symmetry.space_group_name_H-M   'P 1'
#
loop_
_entity.id
_entity.type
_entity.pdbx_description
1 polymer ?
#
loop_
_entity_poly.entity_id
_entity_poly.type
_entity_poly.pdbx_seq_one_letter_code
_entity_poly.pdbx_strand_id
1 'polypeptide(L)'
;MEEKKPRRQGAAVRDGIVQYPHLFIAALALALVLMDPFHLGPLAGIDYRPVKHELAPYREVMQRWPRDNGSRLRLGRLEFVNEVFGPESIEFDRQGRGPYAGLADGRVVRWMGDKAGWETFAVMNPDWSEKVCANGVESTTKKQHGKEKWCGRPLGLRFHRETGELFIADAYYGLMAVGERGGVATSLAREAGGDPVHFANDLDIHMNGSIFFTDTSTRYSRKDHLNILLEGEGTGRLLRYDRETGAVHVVLNGLVFPNGVQISQDQQFLLFSETTNCR
;
A
#
# COMPACT_ATOMS: atom_id res chain seq x y z
N MET A 1 61.10 53.58 42.41
CA MET A 1 59.76 54.19 42.21
C MET A 1 58.90 53.10 41.59
N GLU A 2 57.98 52.59 42.39
CA GLU A 2 57.30 51.30 42.23
C GLU A 2 56.05 51.48 41.36
N GLU A 3 56.04 50.91 40.17
CA GLU A 3 54.91 51.05 39.23
C GLU A 3 53.91 49.90 39.45
N LYS A 4 52.77 50.24 40.07
CA LYS A 4 51.69 49.31 40.45
C LYS A 4 50.99 48.73 39.22
N LYS A 5 51.05 47.40 39.07
CA LYS A 5 50.20 46.61 38.17
C LYS A 5 48.71 46.76 38.53
N PRO A 6 47.79 46.96 37.57
CA PRO A 6 46.36 46.98 37.87
C PRO A 6 45.81 45.56 38.05
N ARG A 7 44.95 45.43 39.07
CA ARG A 7 44.21 44.24 39.50
C ARG A 7 43.34 43.68 38.36
N ARG A 8 43.45 42.36 38.10
CA ARG A 8 42.44 41.58 37.34
C ARG A 8 41.09 41.70 38.05
N GLN A 9 40.12 42.35 37.42
CA GLN A 9 38.71 42.26 37.83
C GLN A 9 38.16 40.90 37.37
N GLY A 10 37.48 40.21 38.28
CA GLY A 10 36.92 38.88 38.06
C GLY A 10 35.88 38.88 36.95
N ALA A 11 35.96 37.88 36.09
CA ALA A 11 34.89 37.55 35.16
C ALA A 11 33.67 37.10 35.97
N ALA A 12 32.67 37.98 36.07
CA ALA A 12 31.34 37.57 36.48
C ALA A 12 30.77 36.68 35.37
N VAL A 13 30.64 35.38 35.65
CA VAL A 13 29.82 34.46 34.87
C VAL A 13 28.40 35.00 34.99
N ARG A 14 27.96 35.76 33.98
CA ARG A 14 26.60 36.28 33.89
C ARG A 14 25.71 35.09 33.49
N ASP A 15 24.78 34.75 34.37
CA ASP A 15 23.79 33.68 34.21
C ASP A 15 23.14 33.76 32.82
N GLY A 16 23.41 32.75 31.97
CA GLY A 16 22.94 32.69 30.58
C GLY A 16 21.41 32.69 30.44
N ILE A 17 20.67 32.46 31.52
CA ILE A 17 19.21 32.48 31.57
C ILE A 17 18.65 33.92 31.42
N VAL A 18 19.38 34.93 31.90
CA VAL A 18 18.92 36.33 31.91
C VAL A 18 19.12 37.01 30.55
N GLN A 19 20.01 36.50 29.71
CA GLN A 19 20.39 37.14 28.45
C GLN A 19 19.39 36.92 27.31
N TYR A 20 18.63 35.82 27.33
CA TYR A 20 17.65 35.49 26.27
C TYR A 20 16.37 34.85 26.86
N PRO A 21 15.56 35.60 27.63
CA PRO A 21 14.36 35.07 28.28
C PRO A 21 13.36 34.47 27.28
N HIS A 22 13.33 34.99 26.04
CA HIS A 22 12.50 34.47 24.96
C HIS A 22 12.94 33.09 24.47
N LEU A 23 14.25 32.78 24.43
CA LEU A 23 14.74 31.46 24.08
C LEU A 23 14.42 30.43 25.17
N PHE A 24 14.53 30.84 26.45
CA PHE A 24 14.14 30.00 27.57
C PHE A 24 12.63 29.70 27.56
N ILE A 25 11.80 30.72 27.34
CA ILE A 25 10.33 30.56 27.21
C ILE A 25 9.99 29.69 25.99
N ALA A 26 10.67 29.88 24.85
CA ALA A 26 10.46 29.06 23.67
C ALA A 26 10.86 27.59 23.90
N ALA A 27 11.98 27.34 24.58
CA ALA A 27 12.41 25.99 24.95
C ALA A 27 11.42 25.34 25.93
N LEU A 28 10.90 26.10 26.90
CA LEU A 28 9.89 25.63 27.84
C LEU A 28 8.55 25.32 27.14
N ALA A 29 8.11 26.19 26.23
CA ALA A 29 6.91 25.97 25.42
C ALA A 29 7.06 24.74 24.52
N LEU A 30 8.23 24.56 23.88
CA LEU A 30 8.53 23.37 23.09
C LEU A 30 8.53 22.10 23.96
N ALA A 31 9.12 22.16 25.15
CA ALA A 31 9.10 21.04 26.10
C ALA A 31 7.69 20.68 26.56
N LEU A 32 6.82 21.68 26.81
CA LEU A 32 5.41 21.46 27.15
C LEU A 32 4.63 20.83 25.99
N VAL A 33 4.90 21.23 24.75
CA VAL A 33 4.28 20.61 23.56
C VAL A 33 4.77 19.18 23.36
N LEU A 34 6.07 18.91 23.55
CA LEU A 34 6.66 17.58 23.36
C LEU A 34 6.28 16.59 24.45
N MET A 35 6.22 17.04 25.71
CA MET A 35 5.86 16.19 26.85
C MET A 35 4.35 16.00 26.99
N ASP A 36 3.55 16.88 26.37
CA ASP A 36 2.09 16.91 26.43
C ASP A 36 1.51 16.60 27.82
N PRO A 37 1.93 17.31 28.89
CA PRO A 37 1.56 16.96 30.26
C PRO A 37 0.07 17.16 30.55
N PHE A 38 -0.64 17.87 29.66
CA PHE A 38 -2.07 18.12 29.74
C PHE A 38 -2.89 17.23 28.81
N HIS A 39 -2.24 16.30 28.09
CA HIS A 39 -2.94 15.39 27.17
C HIS A 39 -3.80 16.16 26.14
N LEU A 40 -3.24 17.22 25.56
CA LEU A 40 -3.86 18.04 24.52
C LEU A 40 -3.37 17.67 23.11
N GLY A 41 -2.33 16.83 23.02
CA GLY A 41 -1.76 16.36 21.77
C GLY A 41 -2.68 15.36 21.06
N PRO A 42 -2.46 15.13 19.75
CA PRO A 42 -3.30 14.25 18.94
C PRO A 42 -3.23 12.77 19.35
N LEU A 43 -2.22 12.37 20.12
CA LEU A 43 -2.06 11.02 20.66
C LEU A 43 -2.49 10.91 22.14
N ALA A 44 -3.00 12.00 22.71
CA ALA A 44 -3.49 12.03 24.08
C ALA A 44 -4.64 11.05 24.28
N GLY A 45 -4.56 10.25 25.35
CA GLY A 45 -5.57 9.23 25.66
C GLY A 45 -5.44 7.92 24.88
N ILE A 46 -4.49 7.82 23.94
CA ILE A 46 -4.16 6.55 23.28
C ILE A 46 -3.16 5.81 24.15
N ASP A 47 -3.58 4.70 24.75
CA ASP A 47 -2.71 3.79 25.49
C ASP A 47 -1.88 2.96 24.49
N TYR A 48 -0.79 3.55 24.00
CA TYR A 48 0.15 2.86 23.12
C TYR A 48 0.94 1.83 23.93
N ARG A 49 0.51 0.57 23.84
CA ARG A 49 1.21 -0.58 24.42
C ARG A 49 1.98 -1.29 23.31
N PRO A 50 3.28 -0.99 23.11
CA PRO A 50 4.06 -1.72 22.13
C PRO A 50 4.11 -3.18 22.55
N VAL A 51 3.51 -4.06 21.76
CA VAL A 51 3.57 -5.49 22.01
C VAL A 51 4.88 -6.01 21.46
N LYS A 52 5.77 -6.35 22.41
CA LYS A 52 6.97 -7.09 22.09
C LYS A 52 6.58 -8.56 21.97
N HIS A 53 6.53 -9.04 20.74
CA HIS A 53 6.40 -10.47 20.46
C HIS A 53 7.73 -11.16 20.76
N GLU A 54 7.73 -12.14 21.67
CA GLU A 54 8.87 -13.04 21.83
C GLU A 54 8.94 -13.96 20.61
N LEU A 55 9.78 -13.58 19.64
CA LEU A 55 10.01 -14.41 18.47
C LEU A 55 10.71 -15.71 18.93
N ALA A 56 10.14 -16.84 18.55
CA ALA A 56 10.78 -18.13 18.78
C ALA A 56 12.19 -18.13 18.15
N PRO A 57 13.20 -18.73 18.82
CA PRO A 57 14.56 -18.77 18.30
C PRO A 57 14.59 -19.28 16.87
N TYR A 58 15.26 -18.56 15.96
CA TYR A 58 15.33 -18.92 14.54
C TYR A 58 15.69 -20.39 14.33
N ARG A 59 16.64 -20.91 15.12
CA ARG A 59 17.04 -22.32 15.04
C ARG A 59 15.92 -23.29 15.40
N GLU A 60 15.05 -22.96 16.35
CA GLU A 60 13.92 -23.79 16.75
C GLU A 60 12.84 -23.81 15.66
N VAL A 61 12.49 -22.63 15.14
CA VAL A 61 11.49 -22.48 14.05
C VAL A 61 11.99 -23.13 12.76
N MET A 62 13.26 -22.94 12.43
CA MET A 62 13.81 -23.32 11.13
C MET A 62 14.54 -24.66 11.14
N GLN A 63 14.64 -25.37 12.27
CA GLN A 63 15.45 -26.60 12.38
C GLN A 63 15.02 -27.68 11.38
N ARG A 64 13.71 -27.81 11.19
CA ARG A 64 13.08 -28.83 10.33
C ARG A 64 12.51 -28.25 9.05
N TRP A 65 12.56 -26.93 8.87
CA TRP A 65 12.16 -26.33 7.62
C TRP A 65 13.16 -26.73 6.53
N PRO A 66 12.70 -27.27 5.40
CA PRO A 66 13.59 -27.63 4.30
C PRO A 66 14.43 -26.41 3.91
N ARG A 67 15.75 -26.53 4.00
CA ARG A 67 16.61 -25.47 3.48
C ARG A 67 16.40 -25.41 1.98
N ASP A 68 16.29 -24.18 1.48
CA ASP A 68 16.37 -23.93 0.05
C ASP A 68 17.82 -24.16 -0.41
N ASN A 69 18.16 -25.41 -0.68
CA ASN A 69 19.51 -25.83 -1.06
C ASN A 69 20.00 -25.13 -2.34
N GLY A 70 19.07 -24.69 -3.19
CA GLY A 70 19.39 -23.91 -4.38
C GLY A 70 19.64 -22.43 -4.11
N SER A 71 19.35 -21.93 -2.91
CA SER A 71 19.34 -20.48 -2.60
C SER A 71 18.66 -19.68 -3.73
N ARG A 72 17.46 -20.11 -4.14
CA ARG A 72 16.74 -19.62 -5.32
C ARG A 72 16.52 -18.11 -5.31
N LEU A 73 16.43 -17.51 -4.13
CA LEU A 73 16.30 -16.05 -3.96
C LEU A 73 17.64 -15.30 -3.90
N ARG A 74 18.78 -16.00 -3.78
CA ARG A 74 20.11 -15.38 -3.66
C ARG A 74 20.68 -14.92 -5.00
N LEU A 75 20.21 -15.50 -6.11
CA LEU A 75 20.62 -15.16 -7.48
C LEU A 75 19.54 -14.35 -8.21
N GLY A 76 18.83 -13.47 -7.49
CA GLY A 76 17.88 -12.56 -8.11
C GLY A 76 18.59 -11.63 -9.11
N ARG A 77 18.00 -11.46 -10.29
CA ARG A 77 18.40 -10.44 -11.27
C ARG A 77 17.33 -9.36 -11.30
N LEU A 78 17.77 -8.11 -11.41
CA LEU A 78 16.87 -7.01 -11.74
C LEU A 78 16.54 -7.08 -13.23
N GLU A 79 15.27 -7.24 -13.55
CA GLU A 79 14.75 -7.22 -14.92
C GLU A 79 13.94 -5.93 -15.14
N PHE A 80 13.91 -5.44 -16.38
CA PHE A 80 13.08 -4.30 -16.81
C PHE A 80 13.32 -2.98 -16.05
N VAL A 81 14.57 -2.75 -15.64
CA VAL A 81 14.97 -1.55 -14.87
C VAL A 81 14.76 -0.29 -15.72
N ASN A 82 13.98 0.66 -15.20
CA ASN A 82 13.60 1.91 -15.87
C ASN A 82 12.71 1.75 -17.12
N GLU A 83 12.09 0.59 -17.31
CA GLU A 83 11.15 0.36 -18.43
C GLU A 83 9.69 0.54 -18.00
N VAL A 84 9.32 0.00 -16.83
CA VAL A 84 7.97 0.10 -16.25
C VAL A 84 8.03 0.67 -14.83
N PHE A 85 6.99 1.41 -14.43
CA PHE A 85 7.01 2.22 -13.22
C PHE A 85 5.83 1.91 -12.29
N GLY A 86 6.17 1.61 -11.04
CA GLY A 86 5.23 1.14 -10.03
C GLY A 86 4.46 -0.12 -10.41
N PRO A 87 5.12 -1.18 -10.95
CA PRO A 87 4.45 -2.44 -11.20
C PRO A 87 3.92 -3.03 -9.88
N GLU A 88 2.64 -3.35 -9.86
CA GLU A 88 1.92 -4.00 -8.77
C GLU A 88 1.22 -5.23 -9.32
N SER A 89 1.25 -6.29 -8.52
CA SER A 89 0.88 -7.66 -8.91
C SER A 89 1.64 -8.18 -10.15
N ILE A 90 1.87 -9.48 -10.18
CA ILE A 90 2.47 -10.17 -11.33
C ILE A 90 1.62 -11.38 -11.62
N GLU A 91 1.12 -11.46 -12.85
CA GLU A 91 0.30 -12.58 -13.30
C GLU A 91 0.78 -13.13 -14.64
N PHE A 92 0.42 -14.38 -14.89
CA PHE A 92 0.64 -15.06 -16.16
C PHE A 92 -0.68 -15.63 -16.64
N ASP A 93 -0.93 -15.52 -17.94
CA ASP A 93 -2.16 -16.09 -18.47
C ASP A 93 -2.07 -17.62 -18.54
N ARG A 94 -3.20 -18.25 -18.86
CA ARG A 94 -3.29 -19.72 -19.02
C ARG A 94 -2.39 -20.33 -20.10
N GLN A 95 -1.86 -19.51 -21.03
CA GLN A 95 -0.92 -19.93 -22.07
C GLN A 95 0.53 -19.73 -21.62
N GLY A 96 0.77 -19.24 -20.39
CA GLY A 96 2.08 -18.92 -19.85
C GLY A 96 2.67 -17.62 -20.41
N ARG A 97 1.87 -16.78 -21.09
CA ARG A 97 2.33 -15.47 -21.56
C ARG A 97 2.36 -14.48 -20.40
N GLY A 98 3.21 -13.47 -20.53
CA GLY A 98 3.45 -12.47 -19.51
C GLY A 98 4.95 -12.23 -19.28
N PRO A 99 5.33 -11.62 -18.14
CA PRO A 99 4.44 -11.22 -17.04
C PRO A 99 3.43 -10.12 -17.44
N TYR A 100 2.29 -10.11 -16.74
CA TYR A 100 1.34 -9.02 -16.68
C TYR A 100 1.50 -8.26 -15.37
N ALA A 101 1.41 -6.94 -15.39
CA ALA A 101 1.51 -6.11 -14.18
C ALA A 101 0.67 -4.84 -14.29
N GLY A 102 0.13 -4.38 -13.16
CA GLY A 102 -0.56 -3.10 -13.06
C GLY A 102 0.44 -1.97 -12.78
N LEU A 103 0.42 -0.89 -13.55
CA LEU A 103 1.36 0.22 -13.41
C LEU A 103 0.77 1.40 -12.65
N ALA A 104 1.64 2.30 -12.18
CA ALA A 104 1.23 3.52 -11.49
C ALA A 104 0.51 4.54 -12.39
N ASP A 105 0.58 4.36 -13.71
CA ASP A 105 -0.15 5.17 -14.69
C ASP A 105 -1.56 4.66 -15.01
N GLY A 106 -2.01 3.59 -14.34
CA GLY A 106 -3.35 3.03 -14.50
C GLY A 106 -3.49 1.96 -15.59
N ARG A 107 -2.41 1.66 -16.33
CA ARG A 107 -2.40 0.57 -17.30
C ARG A 107 -2.17 -0.77 -16.62
N VAL A 108 -2.75 -1.82 -17.19
CA VAL A 108 -2.19 -3.17 -17.09
C VAL A 108 -1.36 -3.41 -18.35
N VAL A 109 -0.09 -3.77 -18.17
CA VAL A 109 0.83 -4.07 -19.26
C VAL A 109 1.14 -5.55 -19.33
N ARG A 110 1.58 -6.02 -20.50
CA ARG A 110 2.05 -7.39 -20.73
C ARG A 110 3.39 -7.37 -21.43
N TRP A 111 4.32 -8.20 -20.96
CA TRP A 111 5.57 -8.45 -21.67
C TRP A 111 5.37 -9.43 -22.84
N MET A 112 5.83 -9.03 -24.03
CA MET A 112 5.68 -9.79 -25.28
C MET A 112 6.99 -10.45 -25.77
N GLY A 113 8.02 -10.46 -24.93
CA GLY A 113 9.35 -10.96 -25.27
C GLY A 113 10.24 -9.88 -25.87
N ASP A 114 11.55 -10.19 -25.95
CA ASP A 114 12.62 -9.22 -26.25
C ASP A 114 12.44 -8.46 -27.57
N LYS A 115 11.75 -9.07 -28.55
CA LYS A 115 11.54 -8.45 -29.87
C LYS A 115 10.43 -7.41 -29.87
N ALA A 116 9.41 -7.57 -29.02
CA ALA A 116 8.21 -6.74 -29.03
C ALA A 116 8.14 -5.79 -27.83
N GLY A 117 8.72 -6.17 -26.69
CA GLY A 117 8.75 -5.33 -25.51
C GLY A 117 7.45 -5.37 -24.70
N TRP A 118 7.18 -4.28 -23.98
CA TRP A 118 5.97 -4.08 -23.20
C TRP A 118 4.81 -3.57 -24.07
N GLU A 119 3.66 -4.22 -23.93
CA GLU A 119 2.40 -3.82 -24.57
C GLU A 119 1.40 -3.34 -23.51
N THR A 120 0.58 -2.34 -23.85
CA THR A 120 -0.57 -1.98 -23.02
C THR A 120 -1.68 -3.00 -23.25
N PHE A 121 -1.97 -3.81 -22.24
CA PHE A 121 -3.01 -4.83 -22.31
C PHE A 121 -4.37 -4.26 -21.95
N ALA A 122 -4.48 -3.50 -20.86
CA ALA A 122 -5.76 -2.90 -20.45
C ALA A 122 -5.62 -1.53 -19.80
N VAL A 123 -6.70 -0.75 -19.85
CA VAL A 123 -6.85 0.54 -19.18
C VAL A 123 -8.17 0.59 -18.42
N MET A 124 -8.23 1.36 -17.33
CA MET A 124 -9.39 1.36 -16.43
C MET A 124 -10.49 2.34 -16.86
N ASN A 125 -10.17 3.25 -17.78
CA ASN A 125 -11.03 4.32 -18.24
C ASN A 125 -10.93 4.43 -19.77
N PRO A 126 -12.06 4.49 -20.52
CA PRO A 126 -12.01 4.73 -21.96
C PRO A 126 -11.34 6.06 -22.35
N ASP A 127 -11.41 7.07 -21.47
CA ASP A 127 -10.78 8.37 -21.67
C ASP A 127 -9.33 8.42 -21.14
N TRP A 128 -8.75 7.26 -20.82
CA TRP A 128 -7.34 7.17 -20.46
C TRP A 128 -6.49 7.67 -21.63
N SER A 129 -5.53 8.56 -21.35
CA SER A 129 -4.63 9.08 -22.37
C SER A 129 -3.20 9.11 -21.89
N GLU A 130 -2.29 8.76 -22.80
CA GLU A 130 -0.86 8.71 -22.54
C GLU A 130 -0.33 10.07 -22.06
N LYS A 131 -0.78 11.16 -22.69
CA LYS A 131 -0.37 12.54 -22.35
C LYS A 131 -0.71 12.94 -20.91
N VAL A 132 -1.78 12.39 -20.35
CA VAL A 132 -2.22 12.74 -18.99
C VAL A 132 -1.65 11.78 -17.97
N CYS A 133 -1.74 10.47 -18.26
CA CYS A 133 -1.52 9.41 -17.30
C CYS A 133 -0.11 8.82 -17.36
N ALA A 134 0.47 8.63 -18.55
CA ALA A 134 1.77 7.97 -18.71
C ALA A 134 2.91 8.98 -18.56
N ASN A 135 3.38 9.15 -17.33
CA ASN A 135 4.42 10.12 -16.98
C ASN A 135 5.80 9.45 -16.73
N GLY A 136 5.99 8.20 -17.16
CA GLY A 136 7.24 7.45 -17.02
C GLY A 136 7.73 7.38 -15.57
N VAL A 137 8.96 7.81 -15.32
CA VAL A 137 9.57 7.86 -13.98
C VAL A 137 8.75 8.72 -13.01
N GLU A 138 8.05 9.75 -13.50
CA GLU A 138 7.21 10.60 -12.66
C GLU A 138 5.90 9.92 -12.22
N SER A 139 5.54 8.77 -12.81
CA SER A 139 4.31 8.03 -12.47
C SER A 139 4.33 7.51 -11.02
N THR A 140 5.48 7.37 -10.38
CA THR A 140 5.57 6.94 -8.96
C THR A 140 5.67 8.13 -7.99
N THR A 141 5.44 9.35 -8.45
CA THR A 141 5.57 10.56 -7.63
C THR A 141 4.21 11.08 -7.17
N LYS A 142 4.20 11.96 -6.16
CA LYS A 142 2.97 12.63 -5.67
C LYS A 142 2.19 13.38 -6.76
N LYS A 143 2.85 13.82 -7.85
CA LYS A 143 2.18 14.45 -9.00
C LYS A 143 1.19 13.48 -9.65
N GLN A 144 1.56 12.21 -9.78
CA GLN A 144 0.71 11.18 -10.37
C GLN A 144 -0.43 10.79 -9.43
N HIS A 145 -0.22 10.76 -8.11
CA HIS A 145 -1.27 10.41 -7.14
C HIS A 145 -2.53 11.30 -7.27
N GLY A 146 -2.37 12.56 -7.71
CA GLY A 146 -3.51 13.45 -7.98
C GLY A 146 -4.33 13.06 -9.21
N LYS A 147 -3.74 12.30 -10.14
CA LYS A 147 -4.37 11.84 -11.38
C LYS A 147 -4.84 10.39 -11.32
N GLU A 148 -4.40 9.60 -10.33
CA GLU A 148 -4.78 8.19 -10.20
C GLU A 148 -6.30 7.99 -10.17
N LYS A 149 -7.06 8.90 -9.55
CA LYS A 149 -8.54 8.85 -9.57
C LYS A 149 -9.13 8.83 -11.00
N TRP A 150 -8.43 9.42 -11.96
CA TRP A 150 -8.84 9.47 -13.37
C TRP A 150 -8.18 8.37 -14.21
N CYS A 151 -6.91 8.06 -13.92
CA CYS A 151 -6.13 7.10 -14.70
C CYS A 151 -6.38 5.65 -14.27
N GLY A 152 -6.75 5.44 -13.01
CA GLY A 152 -6.74 4.15 -12.33
C GLY A 152 -5.40 3.90 -11.62
N ARG A 153 -5.41 2.90 -10.76
CA ARG A 153 -4.24 2.28 -10.12
C ARG A 153 -4.55 0.79 -9.89
N PRO A 154 -4.31 -0.08 -10.88
CA PRO A 154 -4.50 -1.52 -10.74
C PRO A 154 -3.45 -2.08 -9.79
N LEU A 155 -3.89 -2.73 -8.72
CA LEU A 155 -3.04 -3.26 -7.64
C LEU A 155 -3.07 -4.78 -7.56
N GLY A 156 -4.25 -5.37 -7.72
CA GLY A 156 -4.46 -6.82 -7.74
C GLY A 156 -4.87 -7.29 -9.13
N LEU A 157 -4.32 -8.42 -9.57
CA LEU A 157 -4.60 -9.03 -10.87
C LEU A 157 -4.81 -10.53 -10.68
N ARG A 158 -5.84 -11.11 -11.28
CA ARG A 158 -6.00 -12.58 -11.37
C ARG A 158 -6.70 -12.96 -12.66
N PHE A 159 -6.13 -13.93 -13.36
CA PHE A 159 -6.80 -14.56 -14.49
C PHE A 159 -7.78 -15.64 -14.02
N HIS A 160 -8.98 -15.62 -14.59
CA HIS A 160 -9.87 -16.76 -14.49
C HIS A 160 -9.34 -17.89 -15.39
N ARG A 161 -9.01 -19.02 -14.78
CA ARG A 161 -8.28 -20.13 -15.43
C ARG A 161 -8.99 -20.66 -16.68
N GLU A 162 -10.32 -20.74 -16.65
CA GLU A 162 -11.12 -21.33 -17.75
C GLU A 162 -11.46 -20.34 -18.86
N THR A 163 -11.95 -19.14 -18.51
CA THR A 163 -12.40 -18.13 -19.48
C THR A 163 -11.27 -17.26 -20.01
N GLY A 164 -10.14 -17.19 -19.30
CA GLY A 164 -9.03 -16.27 -19.62
C GLY A 164 -9.32 -14.80 -19.35
N GLU A 165 -10.48 -14.48 -18.78
CA GLU A 165 -10.82 -13.12 -18.33
C GLU A 165 -9.87 -12.69 -17.21
N LEU A 166 -9.36 -11.46 -17.29
CA LEU A 166 -8.52 -10.86 -16.26
C LEU A 166 -9.39 -10.03 -15.34
N PHE A 167 -9.39 -10.37 -14.06
CA PHE A 167 -9.99 -9.58 -13.00
C PHE A 167 -8.94 -8.69 -12.35
N ILE A 168 -9.34 -7.47 -12.02
CA ILE A 168 -8.45 -6.39 -11.61
C ILE A 168 -9.06 -5.72 -10.37
N ALA A 169 -8.29 -5.62 -9.30
CA ALA A 169 -8.60 -4.77 -8.16
C ALA A 169 -7.92 -3.43 -8.41
N ASP A 170 -8.73 -2.43 -8.79
CA ASP A 170 -8.26 -1.08 -9.01
C ASP A 170 -8.59 -0.20 -7.80
N ALA A 171 -7.60 0.54 -7.32
CA ALA A 171 -7.74 1.33 -6.11
C ALA A 171 -8.81 2.44 -6.17
N TYR A 172 -9.29 2.82 -7.36
CA TYR A 172 -10.27 3.88 -7.56
C TYR A 172 -11.53 3.42 -8.30
N TYR A 173 -11.42 2.35 -9.09
CA TYR A 173 -12.53 1.80 -9.87
C TYR A 173 -13.10 0.50 -9.32
N GLY A 174 -12.58 0.01 -8.20
CA GLY A 174 -13.07 -1.17 -7.49
C GLY A 174 -12.70 -2.48 -8.20
N LEU A 175 -13.63 -3.44 -8.20
CA LEU A 175 -13.45 -4.68 -8.95
C LEU A 175 -13.79 -4.45 -10.42
N MET A 176 -12.85 -4.79 -11.29
CA MET A 176 -12.94 -4.62 -12.73
C MET A 176 -12.64 -5.96 -13.44
N ALA A 177 -13.08 -6.09 -14.69
CA ALA A 177 -12.75 -7.22 -15.56
C ALA A 177 -12.45 -6.79 -16.99
N VAL A 178 -11.57 -7.53 -17.66
CA VAL A 178 -11.26 -7.36 -19.08
C VAL A 178 -11.05 -8.71 -19.75
N GLY A 179 -11.56 -8.87 -20.98
CA GLY A 179 -11.40 -10.12 -21.72
C GLY A 179 -9.96 -10.40 -22.16
N GLU A 180 -9.73 -11.58 -22.70
CA GLU A 180 -8.38 -12.06 -23.13
C GLU A 180 -7.67 -11.20 -24.16
N ARG A 181 -8.42 -10.38 -24.90
CA ARG A 181 -7.87 -9.47 -25.91
C ARG A 181 -7.43 -8.13 -25.32
N GLY A 182 -7.64 -7.91 -24.02
CA GLY A 182 -7.37 -6.63 -23.39
C GLY A 182 -8.39 -5.56 -23.80
N GLY A 183 -7.99 -4.29 -23.66
CA GLY A 183 -8.81 -3.12 -23.95
C GLY A 183 -9.26 -2.37 -22.71
N VAL A 184 -10.43 -1.73 -22.78
CA VAL A 184 -10.98 -0.98 -21.64
C VAL A 184 -11.64 -1.96 -20.67
N ALA A 185 -11.19 -1.96 -19.42
CA ALA A 185 -11.77 -2.79 -18.38
C ALA A 185 -13.17 -2.29 -17.99
N THR A 186 -14.07 -3.22 -17.69
CA THR A 186 -15.44 -2.96 -17.26
C THR A 186 -15.52 -3.06 -15.74
N SER A 187 -16.22 -2.12 -15.10
CA SER A 187 -16.43 -2.15 -13.65
C SER A 187 -17.52 -3.13 -13.28
N LEU A 188 -17.22 -4.01 -12.33
CA LEU A 188 -18.12 -5.03 -11.81
C LEU A 188 -18.68 -4.64 -10.44
N ALA A 189 -17.86 -4.02 -9.59
CA ALA A 189 -18.27 -3.58 -8.27
C ALA A 189 -17.52 -2.33 -7.81
N ARG A 190 -18.28 -1.30 -7.43
CA ARG A 190 -17.79 -0.06 -6.80
C ARG A 190 -18.37 0.20 -5.43
N GLU A 191 -19.30 -0.63 -4.99
CA GLU A 191 -20.07 -0.43 -3.77
C GLU A 191 -20.34 -1.80 -3.13
N ALA A 192 -20.39 -1.84 -1.81
CA ALA A 192 -20.71 -3.03 -1.03
C ALA A 192 -21.53 -2.62 0.19
N GLY A 193 -22.73 -3.19 0.34
CA GLY A 193 -23.61 -2.88 1.48
C GLY A 193 -24.09 -1.42 1.54
N GLY A 194 -24.11 -0.70 0.41
CA GLY A 194 -24.47 0.72 0.33
C GLY A 194 -23.28 1.69 0.51
N ASP A 195 -22.09 1.18 0.83
CA ASP A 195 -20.88 1.99 0.98
C ASP A 195 -19.95 1.81 -0.23
N PRO A 196 -19.36 2.90 -0.76
CA PRO A 196 -18.37 2.82 -1.83
C PRO A 196 -17.14 1.98 -1.44
N VAL A 197 -16.56 1.31 -2.42
CA VAL A 197 -15.24 0.70 -2.36
C VAL A 197 -14.23 1.79 -2.66
N HIS A 198 -13.51 2.25 -1.63
CA HIS A 198 -12.61 3.40 -1.74
C HIS A 198 -11.19 3.02 -2.12
N PHE A 199 -10.79 1.78 -1.83
CA PHE A 199 -9.42 1.33 -2.03
C PHE A 199 -9.34 -0.19 -2.18
N ALA A 200 -9.81 -0.71 -3.33
CA ALA A 200 -9.61 -2.11 -3.68
C ALA A 200 -8.12 -2.40 -3.90
N ASN A 201 -7.61 -3.47 -3.29
CA ASN A 201 -6.16 -3.70 -3.23
C ASN A 201 -5.75 -5.02 -3.87
N ASP A 202 -6.27 -6.15 -3.40
CA ASP A 202 -5.99 -7.46 -3.97
C ASP A 202 -7.26 -8.28 -4.14
N LEU A 203 -7.19 -9.33 -4.97
CA LEU A 203 -8.28 -10.25 -5.20
C LEU A 203 -7.81 -11.69 -5.43
N ASP A 204 -8.72 -12.63 -5.21
CA ASP A 204 -8.57 -14.02 -5.66
C ASP A 204 -9.90 -14.63 -6.09
N ILE A 205 -9.83 -15.63 -6.97
CA ILE A 205 -10.98 -16.24 -7.63
C ILE A 205 -11.19 -17.64 -7.08
N HIS A 206 -12.36 -17.87 -6.48
CA HIS A 206 -12.76 -19.20 -6.02
C HIS A 206 -13.23 -20.05 -7.21
N MET A 207 -13.08 -21.37 -7.12
CA MET A 207 -13.45 -22.30 -8.21
C MET A 207 -14.94 -22.27 -8.60
N ASN A 208 -15.82 -21.80 -7.71
CA ASN A 208 -17.24 -21.60 -8.03
C ASN A 208 -17.52 -20.28 -8.78
N GLY A 209 -16.48 -19.52 -9.14
CA GLY A 209 -16.59 -18.23 -9.82
C GLY A 209 -16.82 -17.03 -8.91
N SER A 210 -16.93 -17.22 -7.59
CA SER A 210 -16.94 -16.10 -6.63
C SER A 210 -15.58 -15.42 -6.58
N ILE A 211 -15.58 -14.10 -6.47
CA ILE A 211 -14.34 -13.31 -6.41
C ILE A 211 -14.25 -12.67 -5.05
N PHE A 212 -13.20 -12.99 -4.30
CA PHE A 212 -12.91 -12.37 -3.02
C PHE A 212 -11.91 -11.24 -3.24
N PHE A 213 -12.16 -10.07 -2.66
CA PHE A 213 -11.28 -8.93 -2.81
C PHE A 213 -11.29 -8.07 -1.55
N THR A 214 -10.19 -7.36 -1.33
CA THR A 214 -10.01 -6.47 -0.16
C THR A 214 -10.40 -5.04 -0.50
N ASP A 215 -11.02 -4.35 0.45
CA ASP A 215 -11.19 -2.90 0.45
C ASP A 215 -10.45 -2.35 1.67
N THR A 216 -9.36 -1.62 1.43
CA THR A 216 -8.36 -1.28 2.46
C THR A 216 -8.92 -0.35 3.54
N SER A 217 -9.81 0.57 3.16
CA SER A 217 -10.47 1.50 4.07
C SER A 217 -11.76 1.99 3.44
N THR A 218 -12.82 2.15 4.24
CA THR A 218 -14.06 2.80 3.80
C THR A 218 -14.02 4.32 3.89
N ARG A 219 -12.92 4.92 4.36
CA ARG A 219 -12.80 6.38 4.56
C ARG A 219 -11.83 7.04 3.59
N TYR A 220 -10.71 6.37 3.31
CA TYR A 220 -9.59 6.95 2.58
C TYR A 220 -9.26 6.15 1.32
N SER A 221 -8.94 6.88 0.25
CA SER A 221 -8.43 6.29 -0.99
C SER A 221 -6.92 6.04 -0.92
N ARG A 222 -6.36 5.36 -1.94
CA ARG A 222 -4.91 5.09 -2.05
C ARG A 222 -4.03 6.33 -1.90
N LYS A 223 -4.46 7.48 -2.43
CA LYS A 223 -3.72 8.75 -2.32
C LYS A 223 -3.48 9.14 -0.86
N ASP A 224 -4.44 8.87 0.00
CA ASP A 224 -4.44 9.25 1.42
C ASP A 224 -4.07 8.08 2.35
N HIS A 225 -3.45 7.02 1.80
CA HIS A 225 -3.06 5.83 2.56
C HIS A 225 -2.26 6.10 3.84
N LEU A 226 -1.44 7.17 3.89
CA LEU A 226 -0.73 7.55 5.11
C LEU A 226 -1.69 7.87 6.27
N ASN A 227 -2.87 8.43 5.99
CA ASN A 227 -3.88 8.69 7.01
C ASN A 227 -4.43 7.37 7.57
N ILE A 228 -4.63 6.34 6.73
CA ILE A 228 -5.05 5.00 7.16
C ILE A 228 -4.01 4.42 8.14
N LEU A 229 -2.72 4.55 7.80
CA LEU A 229 -1.63 4.06 8.65
C LEU A 229 -1.58 4.80 10.01
N LEU A 230 -1.81 6.11 10.02
CA LEU A 230 -1.76 6.94 11.23
C LEU A 230 -3.01 6.78 12.10
N GLU A 231 -4.19 6.64 11.48
CA GLU A 231 -5.46 6.41 12.16
C GLU A 231 -5.46 5.03 12.83
N GLY A 232 -4.97 3.99 12.13
CA GLY A 232 -4.89 2.64 12.67
C GLY A 232 -6.24 2.00 13.00
N GLU A 233 -7.35 2.63 12.64
CA GLU A 233 -8.70 2.07 12.83
C GLU A 233 -8.99 0.96 11.82
N GLY A 234 -9.70 -0.06 12.28
CA GLY A 234 -10.18 -1.17 11.46
C GLY A 234 -11.37 -0.75 10.59
N THR A 235 -11.14 0.02 9.53
CA THR A 235 -12.20 0.45 8.60
C THR A 235 -12.24 -0.37 7.30
N GLY A 236 -11.31 -1.30 7.12
CA GLY A 236 -11.22 -2.16 5.94
C GLY A 236 -12.21 -3.32 5.96
N ARG A 237 -12.40 -3.91 4.77
CA ARG A 237 -13.37 -4.98 4.52
C ARG A 237 -12.77 -6.08 3.64
N LEU A 238 -13.20 -7.31 3.87
CA LEU A 238 -13.10 -8.42 2.92
C LEU A 238 -14.48 -8.57 2.25
N LEU A 239 -14.49 -8.55 0.93
CA LEU A 239 -15.69 -8.55 0.11
C LEU A 239 -15.73 -9.80 -0.78
N ARG A 240 -16.93 -10.27 -1.10
CA ARG A 240 -17.19 -11.31 -2.10
C ARG A 240 -18.11 -10.78 -3.18
N TYR A 241 -17.66 -10.79 -4.43
CA TYR A 241 -18.50 -10.57 -5.60
C TYR A 241 -19.04 -11.89 -6.11
N ASP A 242 -20.36 -11.93 -6.28
CA ASP A 242 -21.10 -13.06 -6.82
C ASP A 242 -21.37 -12.80 -8.30
N ARG A 243 -20.75 -13.59 -9.18
CA ARG A 243 -20.79 -13.35 -10.63
C ARG A 243 -22.14 -13.67 -11.27
N GLU A 244 -22.93 -14.55 -10.68
CA GLU A 244 -24.25 -14.92 -11.21
C GLU A 244 -25.27 -13.81 -10.94
N THR A 245 -25.23 -13.25 -9.75
CA THR A 245 -26.19 -12.22 -9.31
C THR A 245 -25.69 -10.79 -9.51
N GLY A 246 -24.38 -10.61 -9.66
CA GLY A 246 -23.72 -9.30 -9.65
C GLY A 246 -23.66 -8.66 -8.25
N ALA A 247 -24.04 -9.38 -7.19
CA ALA A 247 -24.11 -8.84 -5.84
C ALA A 247 -22.74 -8.84 -5.16
N VAL A 248 -22.50 -7.84 -4.31
CA VAL A 248 -21.30 -7.74 -3.46
C VAL A 248 -21.71 -7.92 -2.01
N HIS A 249 -21.08 -8.89 -1.35
CA HIS A 249 -21.31 -9.21 0.05
C HIS A 249 -20.10 -8.84 0.89
N VAL A 250 -20.34 -8.22 2.05
CA VAL A 250 -19.30 -8.03 3.07
C VAL A 250 -19.12 -9.34 3.80
N VAL A 251 -17.95 -9.97 3.65
CA VAL A 251 -17.60 -11.24 4.30
C VAL A 251 -17.08 -10.96 5.71
N LEU A 252 -16.21 -9.96 5.82
CA LEU A 252 -15.63 -9.51 7.08
C LEU A 252 -15.45 -8.00 7.04
N ASN A 253 -15.72 -7.33 8.15
CA ASN A 253 -15.47 -5.89 8.32
C ASN A 253 -14.52 -5.68 9.51
N GLY A 254 -14.13 -4.44 9.77
CA GLY A 254 -13.32 -4.12 10.94
C GLY A 254 -11.83 -4.38 10.74
N LEU A 255 -11.37 -4.58 9.49
CA LEU A 255 -9.99 -4.96 9.19
C LEU A 255 -9.08 -3.74 9.16
N VAL A 256 -7.86 -3.89 9.69
CA VAL A 256 -6.85 -2.84 9.77
C VAL A 256 -5.93 -2.95 8.56
N PHE A 257 -6.23 -2.18 7.51
CA PHE A 257 -5.46 -2.16 6.26
C PHE A 257 -5.34 -3.56 5.61
N PRO A 258 -6.46 -4.22 5.24
CA PRO A 258 -6.43 -5.48 4.50
C PRO A 258 -5.81 -5.26 3.12
N ASN A 259 -4.64 -5.85 2.88
CA ASN A 259 -3.81 -5.56 1.70
C ASN A 259 -3.93 -6.67 0.66
N GLY A 260 -3.40 -7.86 0.98
CA GLY A 260 -3.48 -9.04 0.12
C GLY A 260 -4.56 -10.03 0.52
N VAL A 261 -5.07 -10.81 -0.44
CA VAL A 261 -5.96 -11.96 -0.22
C VAL A 261 -5.59 -13.12 -1.15
N GLN A 262 -5.61 -14.34 -0.62
CA GLN A 262 -5.31 -15.55 -1.39
C GLN A 262 -6.16 -16.72 -0.89
N ILE A 263 -6.78 -17.44 -1.82
CA ILE A 263 -7.53 -18.66 -1.55
C ILE A 263 -6.55 -19.85 -1.56
N SER A 264 -6.75 -20.75 -0.61
CA SER A 264 -6.04 -22.02 -0.51
C SER A 264 -6.17 -22.87 -1.78
N GLN A 265 -5.17 -23.71 -2.04
CA GLN A 265 -5.18 -24.58 -3.22
C GLN A 265 -6.35 -25.56 -3.23
N ASP A 266 -6.77 -26.05 -2.05
CA ASP A 266 -7.92 -26.94 -1.86
C ASP A 266 -9.26 -26.20 -1.71
N GLN A 267 -9.25 -24.86 -1.84
CA GLN A 267 -10.43 -23.99 -1.86
C GLN A 267 -11.24 -24.04 -0.56
N GLN A 268 -10.66 -24.51 0.55
CA GLN A 268 -11.37 -24.66 1.82
C GLN A 268 -11.27 -23.42 2.73
N PHE A 269 -10.21 -22.64 2.56
CA PHE A 269 -10.00 -21.39 3.30
C PHE A 269 -9.38 -20.32 2.42
N LEU A 270 -9.41 -19.08 2.91
CA LEU A 270 -8.65 -17.96 2.36
C LEU A 270 -7.77 -17.36 3.45
N LEU A 271 -6.67 -16.76 3.04
CA LEU A 271 -5.79 -15.95 3.86
C LEU A 271 -5.92 -14.51 3.40
N PHE A 272 -5.86 -13.58 4.33
CA PHE A 272 -5.72 -12.15 4.05
C PHE A 272 -4.64 -11.57 4.97
N SER A 273 -4.11 -10.42 4.59
CA SER A 273 -3.05 -9.73 5.36
C SER A 273 -3.51 -8.36 5.82
N GLU A 274 -3.30 -8.05 7.10
CA GLU A 274 -3.51 -6.72 7.66
C GLU A 274 -2.15 -6.04 7.84
N THR A 275 -1.89 -4.99 7.06
CA THR A 275 -0.53 -4.39 6.99
C THR A 275 -0.15 -3.68 8.29
N THR A 276 -1.12 -3.11 8.99
CA THR A 276 -0.88 -2.28 10.19
C THR A 276 -1.46 -2.86 11.46
N ASN A 277 -1.93 -4.10 11.44
CA ASN A 277 -2.34 -4.81 12.65
C ASN A 277 -1.12 -5.37 13.40
N CYS A 278 -0.17 -4.50 13.72
CA CYS A 278 0.93 -4.79 14.66
C CYS A 278 0.42 -4.51 16.07
N ARG A 279 -0.52 -5.35 16.54
CA ARG A 279 -1.01 -5.33 17.92
C ARG A 279 -0.19 -6.19 18.85
#